data_AF-A0A0Q9JXC7-F1
#
_entry.id   AF-A0A0Q9JXC7-F1
#
_cell.length_a   1.000
_cell.length_b   1.000
_cell.length_c   1.000
_cell.angle_alpha   90.00
_cell.angle_beta   90.00
_cell.angle_gamma   90.00
#
_symmetry.space_group_name_H-M   'P 1'
#
loop_
_entity.id
_entity.type
_entity.pdbx_description
1 polymer ?
#
loop_
_entity_poly.entity_id
_entity_poly.type
_entity_poly.pdbx_seq_one_letter_code
_entity_poly.pdbx_strand_id
1 'polypeptide(L)'
;MNPLIMKGRRQNGGQKRQQRRRPVSLNAREGTYVAAFNFDAETEMVKHASFARMGIDSSKGIVVRDLWSGQEWRIDPADDEHRIDLAPAKSKLLLFKHA
;
A
#
# COMPACT_ATOMS: atom_id res chain seq x y z
N MET A 1 -20.14 34.35 -60.16
CA MET A 1 -20.75 34.14 -58.83
C MET A 1 -20.54 32.69 -58.45
N ASN A 2 -19.71 32.41 -57.44
CA ASN A 2 -19.47 31.06 -56.92
C ASN A 2 -19.97 30.97 -55.47
N PRO A 3 -20.65 29.88 -55.08
CA PRO A 3 -21.27 29.77 -53.76
C PRO A 3 -20.28 29.34 -52.66
N LEU A 4 -20.75 29.60 -51.45
CA LEU A 4 -20.08 29.51 -50.15
C LEU A 4 -20.18 28.08 -49.55
N ILE A 5 -19.20 27.74 -48.69
CA ILE A 5 -19.22 26.79 -47.55
C ILE A 5 -18.87 25.31 -47.79
N MET A 6 -17.79 24.86 -47.13
CA MET A 6 -17.82 23.81 -46.09
C MET A 6 -16.49 23.81 -45.32
N LYS A 7 -16.47 24.42 -44.13
CA LYS A 7 -15.44 24.19 -43.11
C LYS A 7 -15.71 22.82 -42.48
N GLY A 8 -14.90 21.83 -42.83
CA GLY A 8 -14.81 20.59 -42.09
C GLY A 8 -13.35 20.19 -41.98
N ARG A 9 -12.75 20.31 -40.79
CA ARG A 9 -11.62 19.45 -40.41
C ARG A 9 -11.27 19.52 -38.92
N ARG A 10 -11.32 18.31 -38.36
CA ARG A 10 -10.57 17.77 -37.21
C ARG A 10 -10.97 18.24 -35.81
N GLN A 11 -11.87 17.46 -35.21
CA GLN A 11 -11.82 17.19 -33.78
C GLN A 11 -10.55 16.37 -33.50
N ASN A 12 -9.64 16.92 -32.70
CA ASN A 12 -8.48 16.21 -32.17
C ASN A 12 -8.97 15.17 -31.16
N GLY A 13 -8.81 13.89 -31.50
CA GLY A 13 -8.98 12.79 -30.55
C GLY A 13 -7.95 12.91 -29.44
N GLY A 14 -8.38 13.32 -28.25
CA GLY A 14 -7.59 13.27 -27.04
C GLY A 14 -7.27 11.82 -26.71
N GLN A 15 -6.07 11.36 -27.08
CA GLN A 15 -5.51 10.11 -26.57
C GLN A 15 -5.37 10.25 -25.06
N LYS A 16 -6.28 9.61 -24.31
CA LYS A 16 -6.08 9.37 -22.89
C LYS A 16 -4.79 8.57 -22.73
N ARG A 17 -3.73 9.22 -22.25
CA ARG A 17 -2.49 8.55 -21.82
C ARG A 17 -2.87 7.57 -20.73
N GLN A 18 -3.04 6.30 -21.10
CA GLN A 18 -3.13 5.20 -20.16
C GLN A 18 -1.76 5.07 -19.53
N GLN A 19 -1.58 5.74 -18.39
CA GLN A 19 -0.36 5.70 -17.61
C GLN A 19 -0.19 4.25 -17.15
N ARG A 20 0.63 3.49 -17.89
CA ARG A 20 0.98 2.11 -17.55
C ARG A 20 1.61 2.13 -16.17
N ARG A 21 0.83 1.79 -15.14
CA ARG A 21 1.34 1.61 -13.78
C ARG A 21 2.33 0.46 -13.86
N ARG A 22 3.63 0.77 -13.73
CA ARG A 22 4.67 -0.25 -13.70
C ARG A 22 4.50 -1.02 -12.39
N PRO A 23 4.55 -2.37 -12.41
CA PRO A 23 4.57 -3.15 -11.18
C PRO A 23 5.80 -2.74 -10.36
N VAL A 24 5.61 -2.52 -9.07
CA VAL A 24 6.69 -2.19 -8.13
C VAL A 24 7.14 -3.50 -7.49
N SER A 25 8.43 -3.82 -7.61
CA SER A 25 9.04 -4.94 -6.88
C SER A 25 9.49 -4.46 -5.51
N LEU A 26 9.05 -5.14 -4.46
CA LEU A 26 9.56 -4.94 -3.11
C LEU A 26 10.84 -5.78 -2.96
N ASN A 27 11.95 -5.12 -2.64
CA ASN A 27 13.20 -5.78 -2.30
C ASN A 27 13.70 -5.17 -0.99
N ALA A 28 13.62 -5.96 0.09
CA ALA A 28 14.29 -5.64 1.33
C ALA A 28 15.52 -6.53 1.43
N ARG A 29 16.69 -5.93 1.68
CA ARG A 29 17.87 -6.69 2.10
C ARG A 29 17.65 -7.32 3.47
N GLU A 30 16.82 -6.69 4.31
CA GLU A 30 16.55 -7.08 5.69
C GLU A 30 15.10 -6.73 6.07
N GLY A 31 14.41 -7.65 6.75
CA GLY A 31 13.06 -7.46 7.28
C GLY A 31 11.97 -8.29 6.60
N THR A 32 10.78 -8.26 7.18
CA THR A 32 9.61 -9.05 6.76
C THR A 32 8.52 -8.13 6.23
N TYR A 33 8.06 -8.39 5.01
CA TYR A 33 6.90 -7.69 4.45
C TYR A 33 5.59 -8.38 4.82
N VAL A 34 4.61 -7.61 5.27
CA VAL A 34 3.29 -8.12 5.64
C VAL A 34 2.23 -7.30 4.93
N ALA A 35 1.37 -7.98 4.17
CA ALA A 35 0.19 -7.38 3.57
C ALA A 35 -1.05 -7.74 4.38
N ALA A 36 -1.77 -6.74 4.87
CA ALA A 36 -2.99 -6.91 5.64
C ALA A 36 -4.18 -6.29 4.91
N PHE A 37 -5.24 -7.08 4.70
CA PHE A 37 -6.42 -6.68 3.95
C PHE A 37 -7.66 -6.73 4.84
N ASN A 38 -8.44 -5.67 4.82
CA ASN A 38 -9.83 -5.69 5.26
C ASN A 38 -10.72 -5.81 4.01
N PHE A 39 -11.36 -6.97 3.88
CA PHE A 39 -12.30 -7.24 2.78
C PHE A 39 -13.74 -6.85 3.12
N ASP A 40 -14.02 -6.53 4.39
CA ASP A 40 -15.30 -5.97 4.80
C ASP A 40 -15.37 -4.52 4.31
N ALA A 41 -16.46 -4.18 3.61
CA ALA A 41 -16.65 -2.88 2.98
C ALA A 41 -17.29 -1.83 3.90
N GLU A 42 -17.79 -2.26 5.06
CA GLU A 42 -18.58 -1.43 5.97
C GLU A 42 -17.91 -1.27 7.34
N THR A 43 -17.21 -2.30 7.80
CA THR A 43 -16.70 -2.38 9.17
C THR A 43 -15.18 -2.22 9.24
N GLU A 44 -14.72 -1.47 10.23
CA GLU A 44 -13.30 -1.42 10.59
C GLU A 44 -12.85 -2.76 11.17
N MET A 45 -11.60 -3.13 10.91
CA MET A 45 -11.03 -4.38 11.38
C MET A 45 -9.69 -4.15 12.05
N VAL A 46 -9.46 -4.88 13.13
CA VAL A 46 -8.17 -4.95 13.82
C VAL A 46 -7.55 -6.31 13.52
N LYS A 47 -6.30 -6.32 13.07
CA LYS A 47 -5.50 -7.55 12.97
C LYS A 47 -4.32 -7.48 13.93
N HIS A 48 -4.12 -8.58 14.64
CA HIS A 48 -3.00 -8.76 15.55
C HIS A 48 -1.91 -9.56 14.83
N ALA A 49 -0.79 -8.91 14.55
CA ALA A 49 0.34 -9.49 13.85
C ALA A 49 1.35 -10.04 14.87
N SER A 50 1.14 -11.27 15.32
CA SER A 50 2.06 -11.98 16.22
C SER A 50 3.41 -12.22 15.55
N PHE A 51 4.49 -11.78 16.21
CA PHE A 51 5.85 -11.90 15.69
C PHE A 51 6.28 -13.37 15.59
N ALA A 52 5.98 -14.18 16.59
CA ALA A 52 6.26 -15.61 16.59
C ALA A 52 5.60 -16.33 15.40
N ARG A 53 4.33 -16.00 15.09
CA ARG A 53 3.60 -16.61 13.97
C ARG A 53 4.15 -16.19 12.60
N MET A 54 4.78 -15.02 12.53
CA MET A 54 5.42 -14.51 11.32
C MET A 54 6.90 -14.88 11.22
N GLY A 55 7.48 -15.53 12.23
CA GLY A 55 8.91 -15.84 12.29
C GLY A 55 9.81 -14.62 12.46
N ILE A 56 9.30 -13.55 13.10
CA ILE A 56 10.03 -12.32 13.39
C ILE A 56 10.60 -12.41 14.80
N ASP A 57 11.91 -12.18 14.94
CA ASP A 57 12.58 -12.09 16.24
C ASP A 57 12.41 -10.67 16.80
N SER A 58 11.56 -10.50 17.82
CA SER A 58 11.33 -9.22 18.48
C SER A 58 12.29 -8.93 19.63
N SER A 59 13.26 -9.79 19.93
CA SER A 59 14.14 -9.67 21.11
C SER A 59 14.96 -8.38 21.17
N LYS A 60 15.15 -7.70 20.04
CA LYS A 60 15.86 -6.40 19.93
C LYS A 60 14.92 -5.22 19.73
N GLY A 61 13.61 -5.44 19.79
CA GLY A 61 12.61 -4.46 19.39
C GLY A 61 12.46 -4.41 17.87
N ILE A 62 11.32 -3.88 17.42
CA ILE A 62 10.93 -3.87 16.02
C ILE A 62 10.54 -2.45 15.59
N VAL A 63 10.98 -2.05 14.41
CA VAL A 63 10.42 -0.91 13.68
C VAL A 63 9.45 -1.45 12.63
N VAL A 64 8.22 -0.98 12.70
CA VAL A 64 7.17 -1.25 11.71
C VAL A 64 6.99 -0.01 10.86
N ARG A 65 7.04 -0.13 9.53
CA ARG A 65 6.77 0.96 8.60
C ARG A 65 5.60 0.62 7.70
N ASP A 66 4.59 1.49 7.65
CA ASP A 66 3.57 1.46 6.62
C ASP A 66 4.11 2.07 5.33
N LEU A 67 4.19 1.26 4.28
CA LEU A 67 4.75 1.65 2.99
C LEU A 67 3.80 2.53 2.17
N TRP A 68 2.52 2.60 2.53
CA TRP A 68 1.56 3.48 1.88
C TRP A 68 1.59 4.89 2.45
N SER A 69 1.54 5.01 3.79
CA SER A 69 1.51 6.30 4.47
C SER A 69 2.91 6.85 4.79
N GLY A 70 3.91 5.97 4.86
CA GLY A 70 5.24 6.30 5.37
C GLY A 70 5.33 6.37 6.89
N GLN A 71 4.24 6.11 7.61
CA GLN A 71 4.23 6.11 9.07
C GLN A 71 5.09 5.00 9.64
N GLU A 72 5.79 5.29 10.74
CA GLU A 72 6.63 4.33 11.46
C GLU A 72 6.20 4.21 12.92
N TRP A 73 6.31 2.99 13.45
CA TRP A 73 6.11 2.66 14.86
C TRP A 73 7.34 1.92 15.38
N ARG A 74 7.72 2.19 16.62
CA ARG A 74 8.70 1.41 17.37
C ARG A 74 7.94 0.55 18.36
N ILE A 75 8.26 -0.74 18.37
CA ILE A 75 7.67 -1.76 19.24
C ILE A 75 8.76 -2.22 20.18
N ASP A 76 8.44 -2.26 21.48
CA ASP A 76 9.39 -2.62 22.52
C ASP A 76 9.71 -4.12 22.44
N PRO A 77 10.91 -4.55 22.88
CA PRO A 77 11.28 -5.97 22.88
C PRO A 77 10.38 -6.87 23.75
N ALA A 78 9.64 -6.27 24.68
CA ALA A 78 8.70 -6.97 25.55
C ALA A 78 7.36 -7.30 24.86
N ASP A 79 7.05 -6.63 23.74
CA ASP A 79 5.83 -6.87 22.99
C ASP A 79 6.02 -8.04 22.01
N ASP A 80 4.99 -8.86 21.86
CA ASP A 80 4.98 -10.07 21.04
C ASP A 80 4.14 -9.94 19.75
N GLU A 81 3.47 -8.80 19.57
CA GLU A 81 2.64 -8.52 18.41
C GLU A 81 2.56 -7.04 18.04
N HIS A 82 2.12 -6.78 16.82
CA HIS A 82 1.74 -5.44 16.35
C HIS A 82 0.26 -5.39 15.98
N ARG A 83 -0.46 -4.41 16.55
CA ARG A 83 -1.85 -4.12 16.21
C ARG A 83 -1.95 -3.33 14.91
N ILE A 84 -2.72 -3.84 13.95
CA ILE A 84 -2.94 -3.22 12.64
C ILE A 84 -4.42 -2.84 12.52
N ASP A 85 -4.72 -1.55 12.65
CA ASP A 85 -6.05 -1.02 12.37
C ASP A 85 -6.25 -0.81 10.85
N LEU A 86 -7.36 -1.33 10.32
CA LEU A 86 -7.73 -1.30 8.91
C LEU A 86 -9.13 -0.72 8.74
N ALA A 87 -9.23 0.37 8.00
CA ALA A 87 -10.52 0.93 7.57
C ALA A 87 -11.25 -0.03 6.60
N PRO A 88 -12.56 0.16 6.37
CA PRO A 88 -13.34 -0.69 5.47
C PRO A 88 -12.78 -0.68 4.04
N ALA A 89 -12.74 -1.87 3.43
CA ALA A 89 -12.20 -2.12 2.09
C ALA A 89 -10.77 -1.58 1.86
N LYS A 90 -9.96 -1.43 2.92
CA LYS A 90 -8.57 -0.97 2.83
C LYS A 90 -7.56 -2.08 3.09
N SER A 91 -6.33 -1.81 2.67
CA SER A 91 -5.17 -2.63 2.98
C SER A 91 -4.03 -1.78 3.50
N LYS A 92 -3.14 -2.42 4.26
CA LYS A 92 -1.84 -1.89 4.64
C LYS A 92 -0.75 -2.83 4.13
N LEU A 93 0.37 -2.26 3.71
CA LEU A 93 1.58 -2.99 3.40
C LEU A 93 2.66 -2.51 4.35
N LEU A 94 3.09 -3.41 5.22
CA LEU A 94 3.98 -3.10 6.32
C LEU A 94 5.34 -3.76 6.09
N LEU A 95 6.41 -3.07 6.49
CA LEU A 95 7.75 -3.63 6.62
C LEU A 95 8.12 -3.67 8.10
N PHE A 96 8.41 -4.88 8.59
CA PHE A 96 8.92 -5.14 9.93
C PHE A 96 10.43 -5.33 9.83
N LYS A 97 11.21 -4.59 10.62
CA LYS A 97 12.67 -4.72 10.71
C LYS A 97 13.10 -4.58 12.17
N HIS A 98 14.26 -5.12 12.53
CA HIS A 98 14.83 -4.84 13.85
C HIS A 98 15.08 -3.34 14.01
N ALA A 99 14.95 -2.86 15.25
CA ALA A 99 15.16 -1.46 15.61
C ALA A 99 16.63 -1.00 15.49
#